data_AF-A0A946YYL8-F1
#
_entry.id   AF-A0A946YYL8-F1
#
_cell.length_a   1.000
_cell.length_b   1.000
_cell.length_c   1.000
_cell.angle_alpha   90.00
_cell.angle_beta   90.00
_cell.angle_gamma   90.00
#
_symmetry.space_group_name_H-M   'P 1'
#
loop_
_entity.id
_entity.type
_entity.pdbx_description
1 polymer ?
#
loop_
_entity_poly.entity_id
_entity_poly.type
_entity_poly.pdbx_seq_one_letter_code
_entity_poly.pdbx_strand_id
1 'polypeptide(L)'
;LLTLLLSFTGYLLPWDQLALWAVTVGSNMAAYTPVFGAQVSFGLVGGVQITGDTLLRWYVLHVLFLPFIIVVFMAVHFWRVRKDGGISGPL
;
A
#
# COMPACT_ATOMS: atom_id res chain seq x y z
N LEU A 1 3.31 -4.10 -8.52
CA LEU A 1 3.30 -2.92 -7.61
C LEU A 1 2.27 -3.07 -6.49
N LEU A 2 0.98 -3.24 -6.78
CA LEU A 2 -0.05 -3.42 -5.74
C LEU A 2 0.23 -4.60 -4.78
N THR A 3 0.76 -5.71 -5.31
CA THR A 3 1.20 -6.85 -4.51
C THR A 3 2.32 -6.50 -3.53
N LEU A 4 3.33 -5.76 -3.99
CA LEU A 4 4.43 -5.30 -3.13
C LEU A 4 3.92 -4.35 -2.03
N LEU A 5 3.00 -3.44 -2.37
CA LEU A 5 2.37 -2.56 -1.38
C LEU A 5 1.53 -3.35 -0.36
N LEU A 6 0.79 -4.36 -0.80
CA LEU A 6 0.03 -5.23 0.09
C LEU A 6 0.97 -5.98 1.05
N SER A 7 2.04 -6.58 0.54
CA SER A 7 3.04 -7.27 1.38
C SER A 7 3.70 -6.33 2.39
N PHE A 8 4.11 -5.12 1.96
CA PHE A 8 4.71 -4.14 2.84
C PHE A 8 3.76 -3.72 3.97
N THR A 9 2.53 -3.36 3.64
CA THR A 9 1.56 -2.90 4.64
C THR A 9 1.13 -4.00 5.61
N GLY A 10 1.12 -5.25 5.17
CA GLY A 10 0.86 -6.41 6.04
C GLY A 10 2.02 -6.69 6.99
N TYR A 11 3.26 -6.48 6.53
CA TYR A 11 4.46 -6.60 7.37
C TYR A 11 4.46 -5.62 8.56
N LEU A 12 3.73 -4.51 8.48
CA LEU A 12 3.65 -3.52 9.56
C LEU A 12 2.72 -3.93 10.71
N LEU A 13 1.80 -4.87 10.47
CA LEU A 13 0.71 -5.20 11.41
C LEU A 13 1.13 -5.91 12.71
N PRO A 14 2.16 -6.78 12.73
CA PRO A 14 2.65 -7.38 13.98
C PRO A 14 3.17 -6.35 15.00
N TRP A 15 3.46 -5.13 14.56
CA TRP A 15 3.86 -4.00 15.41
C TRP A 15 5.11 -4.28 16.27
N ASP A 16 6.06 -5.01 15.70
CA ASP A 16 7.36 -5.29 16.30
C ASP A 16 8.38 -4.17 16.02
N GLN A 17 9.59 -4.29 16.57
CA GLN A 17 10.63 -3.26 16.43
C GLN A 17 10.99 -3.01 14.96
N LEU A 18 11.03 -4.04 14.13
CA LEU A 18 11.37 -3.90 12.71
C LEU A 18 10.23 -3.24 11.93
N ALA A 19 8.97 -3.57 12.22
CA ALA A 19 7.81 -2.87 11.67
C ALA A 19 7.84 -1.37 12.00
N LEU A 20 8.15 -0.99 13.23
CA LEU A 20 8.27 0.43 13.63
C LEU A 20 9.38 1.16 12.85
N TRP A 21 10.52 0.49 12.62
CA TRP A 21 11.57 1.04 11.76
C TRP A 21 11.13 1.15 10.30
N ALA A 22 10.40 0.16 9.78
CA ALA A 22 9.85 0.20 8.44
C ALA A 22 8.85 1.36 8.26
N VAL A 23 7.98 1.63 9.24
CA VAL A 23 7.10 2.81 9.24
C VAL A 23 7.92 4.10 9.24
N THR A 24 8.96 4.18 10.07
CA THR A 24 9.83 5.36 10.17
C THR A 24 10.54 5.65 8.86
N VAL A 25 11.16 4.65 8.24
CA VAL A 25 11.85 4.80 6.95
C VAL A 25 10.85 5.14 5.85
N GLY A 26 9.72 4.44 5.77
CA GLY A 26 8.69 4.67 4.74
C GLY A 26 8.07 6.06 4.80
N SER A 27 7.75 6.55 6.01
CA SER A 27 7.20 7.90 6.21
C SER A 27 8.21 9.01 5.92
N ASN A 28 9.49 8.78 6.23
CA ASN A 28 10.58 9.68 5.86
C ASN A 28 10.79 9.73 4.34
N MET A 29 10.75 8.58 3.66
CA MET A 29 10.81 8.51 2.20
C MET A 29 9.64 9.28 1.56
N ALA A 30 8.42 9.12 2.08
CA ALA A 30 7.26 9.83 1.60
C ALA A 30 7.38 11.35 1.75
N ALA A 31 8.03 11.82 2.82
CA ALA A 31 8.26 13.23 3.10
C ALA A 31 9.15 13.93 2.04
N TYR A 32 9.98 13.18 1.31
CA TYR A 32 10.82 13.73 0.23
C TYR A 32 10.05 14.01 -1.07
N THR A 33 8.77 13.68 -1.15
CA THR A 33 7.96 13.97 -2.35
C THR A 33 7.81 15.49 -2.52
N PRO A 34 8.12 16.07 -3.70
CA PRO A 34 7.99 17.49 -3.91
C PRO A 34 6.51 17.93 -3.79
N VAL A 35 6.29 19.14 -3.27
CA VAL A 35 4.97 19.79 -3.08
C VAL A 35 4.08 19.16 -2.00
N PHE A 36 3.95 17.82 -1.98
CA PHE A 36 2.99 17.11 -1.13
C PHE A 36 3.61 16.20 -0.05
N GLY A 37 4.94 16.19 0.09
CA GLY A 37 5.63 15.25 0.98
C GLY A 37 5.17 15.29 2.43
N ALA A 38 5.00 16.49 3.00
CA ALA A 38 4.54 16.65 4.38
C ALA A 38 3.11 16.10 4.59
N GLN A 39 2.21 16.35 3.64
CA GLN A 39 0.82 15.91 3.67
C GLN A 39 0.72 14.39 3.50
N VAL A 40 1.53 13.80 2.61
CA VAL A 40 1.57 12.35 2.41
C VAL A 40 2.11 11.66 3.66
N SER A 41 3.22 12.13 4.21
CA SER A 41 3.81 11.58 5.43
C SER A 41 2.84 11.67 6.62
N PHE A 42 2.18 12.83 6.79
CA PHE A 42 1.17 13.01 7.82
C PHE A 42 -0.07 12.11 7.62
N GLY A 43 -0.50 11.89 6.38
CA GLY A 43 -1.61 10.97 6.07
C GLY A 43 -1.31 9.53 6.49
N LEU A 44 -0.06 9.08 6.27
CA LEU A 44 0.40 7.73 6.61
C LEU A 44 0.58 7.53 8.12
N VAL A 45 1.17 8.51 8.83
CA VAL A 45 1.49 8.37 10.26
C VAL A 45 0.34 8.83 11.16
N GLY A 46 -0.42 9.84 10.77
CA GLY A 46 -1.54 10.40 11.53
C GLY A 46 -1.16 11.39 12.62
N GLY A 47 0.12 11.74 12.75
CA GLY A 47 0.61 12.66 13.77
C GLY A 47 2.11 12.90 13.66
N VAL A 48 2.65 13.63 14.65
CA VAL A 48 4.10 13.91 14.76
C VAL A 48 4.87 12.69 15.28
N GLN A 49 4.19 11.76 15.93
CA GLN A 49 4.78 10.53 16.48
C GLN A 49 4.02 9.29 16.01
N ILE A 50 4.73 8.17 15.91
CA ILE A 50 4.15 6.86 15.61
C ILE A 50 3.44 6.35 16.86
N THR A 51 2.13 6.17 16.78
CA THR A 51 1.29 5.75 17.91
C THR A 51 0.33 4.63 17.48
N GLY A 52 -0.56 4.19 18.38
CA GLY A 52 -1.60 3.22 18.04
C GLY A 52 -2.53 3.66 16.90
N ASP A 53 -2.76 4.97 16.72
CA ASP A 53 -3.55 5.49 15.59
C ASP A 53 -2.88 5.17 14.24
N THR A 54 -1.55 5.22 14.20
CA THR A 54 -0.76 4.86 13.02
C THR A 54 -1.00 3.40 12.63
N LEU A 55 -1.00 2.47 13.61
CA LEU A 55 -1.31 1.06 13.36
C LEU A 55 -2.71 0.89 12.80
N LEU A 56 -3.71 1.58 13.37
CA LEU A 56 -5.09 1.49 12.91
C LEU A 56 -5.24 1.95 11.45
N ARG A 57 -4.53 3.00 11.04
CA ARG A 57 -4.50 3.45 9.64
C ARG A 57 -3.90 2.40 8.70
N TRP A 58 -2.75 1.83 9.07
CA TRP A 58 -2.12 0.76 8.29
C TRP A 58 -3.01 -0.49 8.20
N TYR A 59 -3.70 -0.85 9.28
CA TYR A 59 -4.66 -1.93 9.31
C TYR A 59 -5.83 -1.69 8.33
N VAL A 60 -6.46 -0.52 8.40
CA VAL A 60 -7.57 -0.18 7.48
C VAL A 60 -7.08 -0.15 6.03
N LEU A 61 -5.90 0.39 5.78
CA LEU A 61 -5.31 0.42 4.45
C LEU A 61 -5.03 -0.98 3.90
N HIS A 62 -4.49 -1.89 4.73
CA HIS A 62 -4.11 -3.25 4.34
C HIS A 62 -5.31 -4.20 4.19
N VAL A 63 -6.28 -4.14 5.09
CA VAL A 63 -7.39 -5.11 5.14
C VAL A 63 -8.55 -4.69 4.24
N LEU A 64 -8.80 -3.39 4.10
CA LEU A 64 -9.95 -2.89 3.33
C LEU A 64 -9.53 -2.28 1.99
N PHE A 65 -8.73 -1.20 2.00
CA PHE A 65 -8.51 -0.41 0.80
C PHE A 65 -7.68 -1.12 -0.27
N LEU A 66 -6.51 -1.67 0.09
CA LEU A 66 -5.65 -2.34 -0.88
C LEU A 66 -6.28 -3.60 -1.51
N PRO A 67 -6.93 -4.51 -0.74
CA PRO A 67 -7.61 -5.65 -1.33
C PRO A 67 -8.74 -5.23 -2.26
N PHE A 68 -9.51 -4.20 -1.90
CA PHE A 68 -10.56 -3.66 -2.77
C PHE A 68 -9.99 -3.15 -4.10
N ILE A 69 -8.91 -2.35 -4.06
CA ILE A 69 -8.24 -1.86 -5.28
C ILE A 69 -7.70 -3.03 -6.11
N ILE A 70 -7.10 -4.04 -5.48
CA ILE A 70 -6.57 -5.23 -6.17
C ILE A 70 -7.70 -5.98 -6.88
N VAL A 71 -8.86 -6.18 -6.25
CA VAL A 71 -10.02 -6.82 -6.89
C VAL A 71 -10.46 -6.04 -8.13
N VAL A 72 -10.55 -4.71 -8.06
CA VAL A 72 -10.89 -3.87 -9.21
C VAL A 72 -9.87 -4.02 -10.34
N PHE A 73 -8.58 -3.95 -10.04
CA PHE A 73 -7.52 -4.09 -11.05
C PHE A 73 -7.47 -5.50 -11.64
N MET A 74 -7.71 -6.55 -10.84
CA MET A 74 -7.82 -7.92 -11.35
C MET A 74 -9.03 -8.08 -12.26
N ALA A 75 -10.17 -7.49 -11.92
CA ALA A 75 -11.35 -7.50 -12.79
C ALA A 75 -11.06 -6.82 -14.13
N VAL A 76 -10.42 -5.66 -14.11
CA VAL A 76 -9.98 -4.95 -15.35
C VAL A 76 -8.98 -5.80 -16.13
N HIS A 77 -8.01 -6.42 -15.46
CA HIS A 77 -7.01 -7.28 -16.09
C HIS A 77 -7.67 -8.47 -16.81
N PHE A 78 -8.55 -9.22 -16.14
CA PHE A 78 -9.25 -10.34 -16.73
C PHE A 78 -10.21 -9.91 -17.85
N TRP A 79 -10.87 -8.76 -17.68
CA TRP A 79 -11.70 -8.20 -18.73
C TRP A 79 -10.89 -7.88 -19.99
N ARG A 80 -9.70 -7.28 -19.86
CA ARG A 80 -8.79 -7.02 -20.98
C ARG A 80 -8.35 -8.29 -21.67
N VAL A 81 -7.93 -9.30 -20.93
CA VAL A 81 -7.57 -10.62 -21.49
C VAL A 81 -8.72 -11.20 -22.31
N ARG A 82 -9.95 -11.15 -21.80
CA ARG A 82 -11.13 -11.65 -22.53
C ARG A 82 -11.47 -10.78 -23.75
N LYS A 83 -11.30 -9.47 -23.66
CA LYS A 83 -11.62 -8.54 -24.75
C LYS A 83 -10.62 -8.61 -25.90
N ASP A 84 -9.35 -8.87 -25.59
CA ASP A 84 -8.24 -8.91 -26.54
C ASP A 84 -8.08 -10.29 -27.22
N GLY A 85 -9.05 -11.19 -27.07
CA GLY A 85 -9.09 -12.49 -27.77
C GLY A 85 -8.50 -13.67 -26.99
N GLY A 86 -8.19 -13.50 -25.70
CA GLY A 86 -7.66 -14.56 -24.85
C GLY A 86 -6.13 -14.54 -24.76
N ILE A 87 -5.51 -15.72 -24.81
CA ILE A 87 -4.07 -15.89 -24.61
C ILE A 87 -3.38 -15.91 -25.98
N SER A 88 -2.28 -15.15 -26.12
CA SER A 88 -1.44 -15.22 -27.31
C SER A 88 -0.82 -16.62 -27.45
N GLY A 89 -0.88 -17.19 -28.66
CA GLY A 89 -0.20 -18.45 -28.96
C GLY A 89 1.32 -18.33 -28.84
N PRO A 90 2.03 -19.46 -28.65
CA PRO A 90 3.48 -19.49 -28.73
C PRO A 90 3.95 -19.03 -30.12
N LEU A 91 5.10 -18.36 -30.13
CA LEU A 91 5.79 -17.91 -31.35
C LEU A 91 6.40 -19.10 -32.11
#